data_AF-C0ZI60-F1
#
_entry.id   AF-C0ZI60-F1
#
_cell.length_a   1.000
_cell.length_b   1.000
_cell.length_c   1.000
_cell.angle_alpha   90.00
_cell.angle_beta   90.00
_cell.angle_gamma   90.00
#
_symmetry.space_group_name_H-M   'P 1'
#
loop_
_entity.id
_entity.type
_entity.pdbx_description
1 polymer ?
#
loop_
_entity_poly.entity_id
_entity_poly.type
_entity_poly.pdbx_seq_one_letter_code
_entity_poly.pdbx_strand_id
1 'polypeptide(L)'
;MAIWHGLLFGMMLQLSVGPVCLAVLHRSMTRRLRDAFMMVLGVALADAVYMVGAIGGLSLLLQIDWVRQMVLIMGALILTWFGIQTLRAIKGRGEQEQAPVQQAPSGRSSFWHGVLLTLANPLTVLFWAGVFGSLLASGTFVHSTELFLFATGCLLSTFLFLGLVALLAAYLARFFRPGWFNVFHVLSGVFLIGFAIVLFAKSGLKPPYWPF
;
A
#
# COMPACT_ATOMS: atom_id res chain seq x y z
N MET A 1 16.94 17.01 -12.46
CA MET A 1 17.63 15.84 -11.84
C MET A 1 16.85 15.22 -10.69
N ALA A 2 16.32 16.00 -9.71
CA ALA A 2 15.63 15.46 -8.53
C ALA A 2 14.45 14.49 -8.82
N ILE A 3 13.64 14.78 -9.84
CA ILE A 3 12.50 13.90 -10.21
C ILE A 3 12.94 12.49 -10.62
N TRP A 4 14.08 12.35 -11.32
CA TRP A 4 14.60 11.05 -11.72
C TRP A 4 15.11 10.26 -10.51
N HIS A 5 15.78 10.93 -9.57
CA HIS A 5 16.22 10.31 -8.34
C HIS A 5 15.03 9.84 -7.50
N GLY A 6 13.97 10.66 -7.39
CA GLY A 6 12.74 10.28 -6.71
C GLY A 6 12.04 9.08 -7.37
N LEU A 7 12.02 9.05 -8.71
CA LEU A 7 11.45 7.94 -9.47
C LEU A 7 12.22 6.64 -9.25
N LEU A 8 13.55 6.66 -9.39
CA LEU A 8 14.39 5.48 -9.16
C LEU A 8 14.32 5.01 -7.71
N PHE A 9 14.41 5.93 -6.76
CA PHE A 9 14.29 5.64 -5.34
C PHE A 9 12.95 4.99 -5.01
N GLY A 10 11.85 5.57 -5.50
CA GLY A 10 10.51 4.97 -5.36
C GLY A 10 10.46 3.55 -5.91
N MET A 11 11.02 3.30 -7.11
CA MET A 11 10.93 1.99 -7.75
C MET A 11 11.67 0.91 -6.96
N MET A 12 12.84 1.26 -6.40
CA MET A 12 13.60 0.36 -5.53
C MET A 12 12.80 -0.05 -4.28
N LEU A 13 11.92 0.81 -3.81
CA LEU A 13 11.18 0.60 -2.57
C LEU A 13 9.87 -0.14 -2.82
N GLN A 14 9.24 0.10 -3.98
CA GLN A 14 8.09 -0.68 -4.43
C GLN A 14 8.38 -2.16 -4.70
N LEU A 15 9.66 -2.53 -4.93
CA LEU A 15 10.09 -3.94 -5.03
C LEU A 15 9.80 -4.75 -3.76
N SER A 16 9.70 -4.10 -2.60
CA SER A 16 9.21 -4.75 -1.39
C SER A 16 7.73 -5.07 -1.53
N VAL A 17 7.41 -6.34 -1.82
CA VAL A 17 6.03 -6.80 -1.99
C VAL A 17 5.27 -6.71 -0.67
N GLY A 18 4.44 -5.68 -0.55
CA GLY A 18 3.61 -5.42 0.63
C GLY A 18 2.10 -5.65 0.42
N PRO A 19 1.30 -5.41 1.47
CA PRO A 19 -0.17 -5.47 1.46
C PRO A 19 -0.85 -4.84 0.24
N VAL A 20 -0.40 -3.63 -0.11
CA VAL A 20 -0.99 -2.84 -1.19
C VAL A 20 -0.69 -3.46 -2.56
N CYS A 21 0.53 -3.94 -2.77
CA CYS A 21 0.94 -4.60 -4.01
C CYS A 21 0.13 -5.88 -4.25
N LEU A 22 -0.02 -6.72 -3.22
CA LEU A 22 -0.84 -7.93 -3.29
C LEU A 22 -2.31 -7.61 -3.57
N ALA A 23 -2.86 -6.57 -2.95
CA ALA A 23 -4.24 -6.17 -3.17
C ALA A 23 -4.46 -5.65 -4.61
N VAL A 24 -3.51 -4.91 -5.20
CA VAL A 24 -3.57 -4.49 -6.61
C VAL A 24 -3.47 -5.69 -7.55
N LEU A 25 -2.54 -6.62 -7.29
CA LEU A 25 -2.39 -7.87 -8.06
C LEU A 25 -3.71 -8.66 -8.03
N HIS A 26 -4.25 -8.87 -6.84
CA HIS A 26 -5.51 -9.56 -6.62
C HIS A 26 -6.68 -8.89 -7.34
N ARG A 27 -6.78 -7.56 -7.25
CA ARG A 27 -7.82 -6.78 -7.92
C ARG A 27 -7.72 -6.93 -9.44
N SER A 28 -6.50 -6.89 -9.98
CA SER A 28 -6.27 -7.04 -11.41
C SER A 28 -6.58 -8.44 -11.92
N MET A 29 -6.27 -9.46 -11.11
CA MET A 29 -6.55 -10.87 -11.40
C MET A 29 -8.05 -11.22 -11.34
N THR A 30 -8.82 -10.57 -10.48
CA THR A 30 -10.22 -10.93 -10.20
C THR A 30 -11.26 -9.98 -10.79
N ARG A 31 -10.85 -8.80 -11.27
CA ARG A 31 -11.75 -7.75 -11.78
C ARG A 31 -11.23 -7.18 -13.10
N ARG A 32 -11.89 -6.14 -13.62
CA ARG A 32 -11.45 -5.47 -14.85
C ARG A 32 -10.16 -4.70 -14.59
N LEU A 33 -9.28 -4.63 -15.58
CA LEU A 33 -8.03 -3.88 -15.49
C LEU A 33 -8.25 -2.41 -15.05
N ARG A 34 -9.35 -1.78 -15.53
CA ARG A 34 -9.76 -0.44 -15.12
C ARG A 34 -9.92 -0.32 -13.60
N ASP A 35 -10.47 -1.32 -12.93
CA ASP A 35 -10.68 -1.31 -11.48
C ASP A 35 -9.35 -1.36 -10.72
N ALA A 36 -8.36 -2.10 -11.22
CA ALA A 36 -7.01 -2.11 -10.68
C ALA A 36 -6.33 -0.75 -10.84
N PHE A 37 -6.41 -0.12 -12.01
CA PHE A 37 -5.88 1.25 -12.21
C PHE A 37 -6.56 2.29 -11.32
N MET A 38 -7.87 2.20 -11.11
CA MET A 38 -8.58 3.08 -10.17
C MET A 38 -8.06 2.87 -8.74
N MET A 39 -7.79 1.62 -8.34
CA MET A 39 -7.15 1.34 -7.05
C MET A 39 -5.75 1.95 -6.96
N VAL A 40 -4.91 1.79 -8.00
CA VAL A 40 -3.56 2.39 -8.06
C VAL A 40 -3.60 3.92 -7.93
N LEU A 41 -4.57 4.58 -8.56
CA LEU A 41 -4.77 6.03 -8.37
C LEU A 41 -5.11 6.39 -6.93
N GLY A 42 -5.93 5.56 -6.26
CA GLY A 42 -6.22 5.73 -4.84
C GLY A 42 -4.99 5.56 -3.94
N VAL A 43 -4.14 4.58 -4.25
CA VAL A 43 -2.84 4.37 -3.57
C VAL A 43 -1.94 5.60 -3.75
N ALA A 44 -1.77 6.07 -4.99
CA ALA A 44 -0.94 7.23 -5.29
C ALA A 44 -1.45 8.50 -4.58
N LEU A 45 -2.77 8.69 -4.47
CA LEU A 45 -3.33 9.81 -3.70
C LEU A 45 -2.98 9.70 -2.21
N ALA A 46 -3.10 8.51 -1.61
CA ALA A 46 -2.76 8.31 -0.20
C ALA A 46 -1.26 8.50 0.05
N ASP A 47 -0.40 8.03 -0.86
CA ASP A 47 1.04 8.30 -0.82
C ASP A 47 1.32 9.80 -0.85
N ALA A 48 0.64 10.56 -1.73
CA ALA A 48 0.79 12.01 -1.81
C ALA A 48 0.40 12.71 -0.50
N VAL A 49 -0.71 12.28 0.11
CA VAL A 49 -1.14 12.78 1.43
C VAL A 49 -0.06 12.52 2.48
N TYR A 50 0.57 11.34 2.48
CA TYR A 50 1.65 11.04 3.41
C TYR A 50 2.92 11.84 3.17
N MET A 51 3.33 12.02 1.92
CA MET A 51 4.50 12.84 1.59
C MET A 51 4.27 14.29 2.03
N VAL A 52 3.11 14.87 1.71
CA VAL A 52 2.76 16.23 2.14
C VAL A 52 2.72 16.32 3.67
N GLY A 53 2.11 15.34 4.33
CA GLY A 53 2.10 15.26 5.79
C GLY A 53 3.51 15.16 6.38
N ALA A 54 4.37 14.32 5.82
CA ALA A 54 5.74 14.13 6.26
C ALA A 54 6.58 15.41 6.11
N ILE A 55 6.41 16.13 5.01
CA ILE A 55 7.01 17.45 4.79
C ILE A 55 6.45 18.48 5.78
N GLY A 56 5.15 18.40 6.09
CA GLY A 56 4.45 19.27 7.02
C GLY A 56 4.65 18.95 8.52
N GLY A 57 5.49 17.97 8.87
CA GLY A 57 5.83 17.63 10.26
C GLY A 57 5.22 16.34 10.82
N LEU A 58 4.56 15.51 10.01
CA LEU A 58 4.12 14.16 10.41
C LEU A 58 5.30 13.29 10.89
N SER A 59 6.48 13.48 10.31
CA SER A 59 7.73 12.82 10.73
C SER A 59 8.10 13.14 12.18
N LEU A 60 7.89 14.38 12.63
CA LEU A 60 8.11 14.82 14.01
C LEU A 60 7.08 14.22 14.97
N LEU A 61 5.81 14.15 14.56
CA LEU A 61 4.75 13.54 15.36
C LEU A 61 5.03 12.06 15.65
N LEU A 62 5.61 11.32 14.69
CA LEU A 62 5.97 9.91 14.88
C LEU A 62 7.19 9.66 15.77
N GLN A 63 7.93 10.71 16.14
CA GLN A 63 8.96 10.59 17.19
C GLN A 63 8.33 10.47 18.59
N ILE A 64 7.08 10.94 18.76
CA ILE A 64 6.34 10.80 20.00
C ILE A 64 5.90 9.34 20.16
N ASP A 65 6.38 8.69 21.24
CA ASP A 65 6.18 7.25 21.45
C ASP A 65 4.70 6.82 21.41
N TRP A 66 3.81 7.58 22.05
CA TRP A 66 2.38 7.24 22.10
C TRP A 66 1.72 7.37 20.71
N VAL A 67 2.11 8.36 19.91
CA VAL A 67 1.60 8.56 18.54
C VAL A 67 2.04 7.41 17.64
N ARG A 68 3.32 7.05 17.72
CA ARG A 68 3.88 5.91 16.97
C ARG A 68 3.18 4.60 17.33
N GLN A 69 2.95 4.35 18.63
CA GLN A 69 2.21 3.19 19.10
C GLN A 69 0.78 3.17 18.57
N MET A 70 0.07 4.30 18.59
CA MET A 70 -1.27 4.40 18.02
C MET A 70 -1.31 4.06 16.53
N VAL A 71 -0.37 4.58 15.74
CA VAL A 71 -0.28 4.29 14.30
C VAL A 71 -0.04 2.80 14.06
N LEU A 72 0.84 2.17 14.83
CA LEU A 72 1.12 0.73 14.73
C LEU A 72 -0.11 -0.12 15.10
N ILE A 73 -0.80 0.20 16.19
CA ILE A 73 -2.00 -0.53 16.66
C ILE A 73 -3.15 -0.37 15.68
N MET A 74 -3.44 0.87 15.25
CA MET A 74 -4.50 1.16 14.27
C MET A 74 -4.23 0.45 12.94
N GLY A 75 -2.98 0.50 12.48
CA GLY A 75 -2.57 -0.22 11.27
C GLY A 75 -2.77 -1.73 11.41
N ALA A 76 -2.37 -2.32 12.54
CA ALA A 76 -2.60 -3.75 12.80
C ALA A 76 -4.10 -4.11 12.74
N LEU A 77 -4.96 -3.35 13.43
CA LEU A 77 -6.41 -3.58 13.44
C LEU A 77 -7.01 -3.56 12.04
N ILE A 78 -6.64 -2.56 11.23
CA ILE A 78 -7.20 -2.42 9.88
C ILE A 78 -6.67 -3.52 8.95
N LEU A 79 -5.39 -3.89 9.04
CA LEU A 79 -4.84 -5.00 8.26
C LEU A 79 -5.48 -6.33 8.64
N THR A 80 -5.73 -6.57 9.93
CA THR A 80 -6.50 -7.74 10.39
C THR A 80 -7.90 -7.73 9.76
N TRP A 81 -8.60 -6.59 9.77
CA TRP A 81 -9.92 -6.48 9.14
C TRP A 81 -9.89 -6.77 7.64
N PHE A 82 -8.95 -6.19 6.88
CA PHE A 82 -8.80 -6.46 5.45
C PHE A 82 -8.40 -7.92 5.16
N GLY A 83 -7.51 -8.50 5.96
CA GLY A 83 -7.13 -9.91 5.86
C GLY A 83 -8.32 -10.84 6.07
N ILE A 84 -9.13 -10.59 7.11
CA ILE A 84 -10.37 -11.34 7.38
C ILE A 84 -11.36 -11.19 6.23
N GLN A 85 -11.58 -9.98 5.71
CA GLN A 85 -12.46 -9.73 4.55
C GLN A 85 -11.98 -10.52 3.32
N THR A 86 -10.67 -10.54 3.07
CA THR A 86 -10.05 -11.26 1.95
C THR A 86 -10.25 -12.78 2.07
N LEU A 87 -10.14 -13.33 3.29
CA LEU A 87 -10.38 -14.76 3.56
C LEU A 87 -11.88 -15.11 3.52
N ARG A 88 -12.76 -14.26 4.05
CA ARG A 88 -14.22 -14.48 4.02
C ARG A 88 -14.79 -14.49 2.60
N ALA A 89 -14.19 -13.73 1.69
CA ALA A 89 -14.57 -13.72 0.28
C ALA A 89 -14.40 -15.08 -0.44
N ILE A 90 -13.68 -16.04 0.17
CA ILE A 90 -13.51 -17.40 -0.37
C ILE A 90 -14.78 -18.25 -0.13
N LYS A 91 -15.41 -18.13 1.04
CA LYS A 91 -16.57 -18.96 1.44
C LYS A 91 -17.85 -18.67 0.64
N GLY A 92 -17.97 -17.50 0.02
CA GLY A 92 -19.13 -17.14 -0.81
C GLY A 92 -19.07 -17.61 -2.27
N ARG A 93 -17.96 -18.23 -2.71
CA ARG A 93 -17.78 -18.63 -4.12
C ARG A 93 -18.29 -20.03 -4.48
N GLY A 94 -18.75 -20.81 -3.51
CA GLY A 94 -19.26 -22.17 -3.73
C GLY A 94 -20.58 -22.25 -4.53
N GLU A 95 -21.32 -21.13 -4.67
CA GLU A 95 -22.62 -21.11 -5.34
C GLU A 95 -22.72 -20.05 -6.46
N GLN A 96 -21.65 -19.28 -6.69
CA GLN A 96 -21.69 -18.09 -7.56
C GLN A 96 -20.85 -18.23 -8.84
N GLU A 97 -20.60 -19.46 -9.30
CA GLU A 97 -19.92 -19.72 -10.57
C GLU A 97 -20.83 -19.57 -11.81
N GLN A 98 -22.10 -19.18 -11.62
CA GLN A 98 -23.05 -18.92 -12.71
C GLN A 98 -23.88 -17.63 -12.58
N ALA A 99 -23.55 -16.73 -11.64
CA ALA A 99 -24.27 -15.45 -11.56
C ALA A 99 -23.61 -14.40 -12.47
N PRO A 100 -24.36 -13.75 -13.38
CA PRO A 100 -23.81 -12.69 -14.23
C PRO A 100 -23.34 -11.56 -13.34
N VAL A 101 -22.03 -11.25 -13.37
CA VAL A 101 -21.39 -10.02 -12.85
C VAL A 101 -22.29 -9.27 -11.86
N GLN A 102 -22.58 -9.87 -10.70
CA GLN A 102 -23.49 -9.23 -9.74
C GLN A 102 -22.73 -8.00 -9.22
N GLN A 103 -23.20 -6.84 -9.71
CA GLN A 103 -22.77 -5.48 -9.39
C GLN A 103 -21.26 -5.36 -9.13
N ALA A 104 -20.48 -5.33 -10.21
CA ALA A 104 -19.07 -4.96 -10.12
C ALA A 104 -18.94 -3.69 -9.27
N PRO A 105 -18.16 -3.69 -8.17
CA PRO A 105 -17.90 -2.47 -7.43
C PRO A 105 -17.32 -1.49 -8.44
N SER A 106 -17.98 -0.34 -8.60
CA SER A 106 -17.58 0.65 -9.60
C SER A 106 -16.11 1.04 -9.40
N GLY A 107 -15.46 1.59 -10.44
CA GLY A 107 -14.09 2.11 -10.32
C GLY A 107 -13.89 3.01 -9.08
N ARG A 108 -14.95 3.72 -8.65
CA ARG A 108 -15.01 4.48 -7.40
C ARG A 108 -14.79 3.63 -6.14
N SER A 109 -15.40 2.46 -6.03
CA SER A 109 -15.18 1.54 -4.90
C SER A 109 -13.73 1.04 -4.87
N SER A 110 -13.17 0.70 -6.03
CA SER A 110 -11.76 0.28 -6.14
C SER A 110 -10.79 1.39 -5.73
N PHE A 111 -11.07 2.62 -6.15
CA PHE A 111 -10.31 3.81 -5.75
C PHE A 111 -10.29 4.00 -4.24
N TRP A 112 -11.46 4.06 -3.60
CA TRP A 112 -11.54 4.24 -2.15
C TRP A 112 -10.96 3.07 -1.37
N HIS A 113 -11.05 1.84 -1.92
CA HIS A 113 -10.37 0.70 -1.34
C HIS A 113 -8.84 0.89 -1.33
N GLY A 114 -8.27 1.38 -2.45
CA GLY A 114 -6.84 1.71 -2.52
C GLY A 114 -6.43 2.81 -1.55
N VAL A 115 -7.21 3.90 -1.47
CA VAL A 115 -6.99 5.00 -0.52
C VAL A 115 -7.00 4.47 0.92
N LEU A 116 -8.08 3.81 1.34
CA LEU A 116 -8.25 3.35 2.72
C LEU A 116 -7.22 2.29 3.10
N LEU A 117 -6.91 1.34 2.22
CA LEU A 117 -5.90 0.32 2.48
C LEU A 117 -4.51 0.95 2.67
N THR A 118 -4.17 1.94 1.85
CA THR A 118 -2.87 2.63 1.92
C THR A 118 -2.78 3.53 3.14
N LEU A 119 -3.85 4.28 3.44
CA LEU A 119 -3.94 5.10 4.66
C LEU A 119 -3.94 4.27 5.95
N ALA A 120 -4.43 3.04 5.86
CA ALA A 120 -4.39 2.11 6.97
C ALA A 120 -3.06 1.37 7.09
N ASN A 121 -2.19 1.44 6.08
CA ASN A 121 -0.96 0.66 6.04
C ASN A 121 0.13 1.37 6.86
N PRO A 122 0.48 0.88 8.06
CA PRO A 122 1.48 1.54 8.89
C PRO A 122 2.88 1.45 8.26
N LEU A 123 3.14 0.49 7.37
CA LEU A 123 4.38 0.50 6.59
C LEU A 123 4.46 1.76 5.72
N THR A 124 3.37 2.11 5.03
CA THR A 124 3.35 3.26 4.15
C THR A 124 3.53 4.56 4.92
N VAL A 125 2.87 4.69 6.08
CA VAL A 125 3.01 5.85 6.98
C VAL A 125 4.47 5.99 7.44
N LEU A 126 5.02 4.93 8.03
CA LEU A 126 6.38 4.93 8.58
C LEU A 126 7.42 5.15 7.48
N PHE A 127 7.18 4.58 6.31
CA PHE A 127 8.04 4.72 5.16
C PHE A 127 8.14 6.17 4.67
N TRP A 128 7.01 6.78 4.29
CA TRP A 128 7.04 8.15 3.78
C TRP A 128 7.48 9.16 4.85
N ALA A 129 7.05 8.97 6.10
CA ALA A 129 7.49 9.82 7.19
C ALA A 129 8.99 9.66 7.51
N GLY A 130 9.54 8.44 7.45
CA GLY A 130 10.96 8.19 7.64
C GLY A 130 11.82 8.76 6.52
N VAL A 131 11.44 8.50 5.26
CA VAL A 131 12.14 9.01 4.08
C VAL A 131 12.16 10.54 4.08
N PHE A 132 10.99 11.19 4.10
CA PHE A 132 10.94 12.65 4.04
C PHE A 132 11.44 13.30 5.33
N GLY A 133 11.25 12.67 6.49
CA GLY A 133 11.85 13.12 7.75
C GLY A 133 13.38 13.12 7.69
N SER A 134 13.99 12.05 7.19
CA SER A 134 15.45 11.95 7.04
C SER A 134 15.99 12.97 6.03
N LEU A 135 15.32 13.15 4.88
CA LEU A 135 15.72 14.11 3.84
C LEU A 135 15.63 15.57 4.30
N LEU A 136 14.65 15.88 5.16
CA LEU A 136 14.54 17.20 5.80
C LEU A 136 15.63 17.39 6.85
N ALA A 137 15.88 16.39 7.69
CA ALA A 137 16.89 16.46 8.75
C ALA A 137 18.33 16.54 8.22
N SER A 138 18.61 15.86 7.11
CA SER A 138 19.93 15.86 6.47
C SER A 138 20.23 17.17 5.72
N GLY A 139 19.23 18.02 5.48
CA GLY A 139 19.37 19.22 4.65
C GLY A 139 19.77 18.90 3.20
N THR A 140 19.47 17.69 2.70
CA THR A 140 19.91 17.21 1.39
C THR A 140 19.40 18.09 0.24
N PHE A 141 18.22 18.67 0.39
CA PHE A 141 17.65 19.60 -0.60
C PHE A 141 17.77 21.04 -0.13
N VAL A 142 18.47 21.86 -0.92
CA VAL A 142 18.68 23.29 -0.63
C VAL A 142 17.44 24.11 -0.94
N HIS A 143 16.65 23.69 -1.95
CA HIS A 143 15.44 24.38 -2.38
C HIS A 143 14.20 23.48 -2.24
N SER A 144 13.10 24.04 -1.75
CA SER A 144 11.81 23.34 -1.62
C SER A 144 11.33 22.73 -2.95
N THR A 145 11.66 23.37 -4.08
CA THR A 145 11.33 22.88 -5.42
C THR A 145 11.95 21.51 -5.72
N GLU A 146 13.17 21.25 -5.27
CA GLU A 146 13.84 19.96 -5.51
C GLU A 146 13.18 18.84 -4.72
N LEU A 147 12.78 19.12 -3.47
CA LEU A 147 12.03 18.18 -2.64
C LEU A 147 10.66 17.85 -3.25
N PHE A 148 9.95 18.86 -3.77
CA PHE A 148 8.67 18.64 -4.49
C PHE A 148 8.86 17.82 -5.77
N LEU A 149 9.91 18.08 -6.54
CA LEU A 149 10.23 17.29 -7.74
C LEU A 149 10.59 15.84 -7.38
N PHE A 150 11.35 15.63 -6.30
CA PHE A 150 11.66 14.30 -5.78
C PHE A 150 10.39 13.56 -5.36
N ALA A 151 9.51 14.19 -4.58
CA ALA A 151 8.22 13.63 -4.19
C ALA A 151 7.34 13.26 -5.39
N THR A 152 7.30 14.13 -6.40
CA THR A 152 6.58 13.87 -7.65
C THR A 152 7.15 12.64 -8.38
N GLY A 153 8.48 12.50 -8.40
CA GLY A 153 9.15 11.31 -8.93
C GLY A 153 8.74 10.04 -8.18
N CYS A 154 8.71 10.09 -6.85
CA CYS A 154 8.25 8.98 -6.01
C CYS A 154 6.78 8.61 -6.29
N LEU A 155 5.87 9.57 -6.48
CA LEU A 155 4.48 9.30 -6.85
C LEU A 155 4.37 8.66 -8.23
N LEU A 156 5.16 9.14 -9.19
CA LEU A 156 5.21 8.57 -10.52
C LEU A 156 5.70 7.11 -10.45
N SER A 157 6.64 6.79 -9.55
CA SER A 157 7.06 5.42 -9.29
C SER A 157 5.89 4.55 -8.82
N THR A 158 5.12 4.99 -7.82
CA THR A 158 3.94 4.26 -7.32
C THR A 158 3.01 3.92 -8.48
N PHE A 159 2.69 4.91 -9.32
CA PHE A 159 1.78 4.73 -10.44
C PHE A 159 2.34 3.77 -11.51
N LEU A 160 3.61 3.94 -11.90
CA LEU A 160 4.24 3.11 -12.93
C LEU A 160 4.45 1.67 -12.47
N PHE A 161 4.99 1.47 -11.27
CA PHE A 161 5.25 0.14 -10.74
C PHE A 161 3.96 -0.63 -10.50
N LEU A 162 3.00 -0.07 -9.76
CA LEU A 162 1.74 -0.76 -9.49
C LEU A 162 0.86 -0.88 -10.75
N GLY A 163 0.95 0.09 -11.67
CA GLY A 163 0.34 -0.02 -12.99
C GLY A 163 0.92 -1.18 -13.80
N LEU A 164 2.24 -1.36 -13.79
CA LEU A 164 2.91 -2.50 -14.41
C LEU A 164 2.50 -3.82 -13.75
N VAL A 165 2.48 -3.88 -12.41
CA VAL A 165 1.97 -5.04 -11.66
C VAL A 165 0.53 -5.36 -12.07
N ALA A 166 -0.33 -4.35 -12.18
CA ALA A 166 -1.70 -4.55 -12.63
C ALA A 166 -1.77 -5.13 -14.05
N LEU A 167 -1.01 -4.58 -15.00
CA LEU A 167 -0.95 -5.07 -16.37
C LEU A 167 -0.44 -6.51 -16.45
N LEU A 168 0.68 -6.81 -15.78
CA LEU A 168 1.26 -8.14 -15.75
C LEU A 168 0.32 -9.14 -15.08
N ALA A 169 -0.33 -8.75 -13.98
CA ALA A 169 -1.30 -9.59 -13.29
C ALA A 169 -2.51 -9.90 -14.17
N ALA A 170 -3.05 -8.93 -14.91
CA ALA A 170 -4.16 -9.15 -15.84
C ALA A 170 -3.77 -10.03 -17.04
N TYR A 171 -2.53 -9.89 -17.53
CA TYR A 171 -1.99 -10.73 -18.59
C TYR A 171 -1.80 -12.17 -18.10
N LEU A 172 -1.13 -12.35 -16.96
CA LEU A 172 -0.84 -13.65 -16.37
C LEU A 172 -2.10 -14.39 -15.91
N ALA A 173 -3.13 -13.67 -15.45
CA ALA A 173 -4.42 -14.25 -15.06
C ALA A 173 -5.05 -15.15 -16.14
N ARG A 174 -4.77 -14.89 -17.42
CA ARG A 174 -5.26 -15.68 -18.56
C ARG A 174 -4.68 -17.10 -18.62
N PHE A 175 -3.55 -17.32 -17.96
CA PHE A 175 -2.84 -18.60 -17.93
C PHE A 175 -3.11 -19.39 -16.63
N PHE A 176 -3.76 -18.78 -15.63
CA PHE A 176 -4.01 -19.41 -14.34
C PHE A 176 -5.33 -20.20 -14.32
N ARG A 177 -5.27 -21.42 -13.76
CA ARG A 177 -6.47 -22.24 -13.50
C ARG A 177 -7.34 -21.61 -12.40
N PRO A 178 -8.68 -21.83 -12.40
CA PRO A 178 -9.61 -21.25 -11.42
C PRO A 178 -9.21 -21.48 -9.95
N GLY A 179 -8.59 -22.61 -9.62
CA GLY A 179 -8.13 -22.94 -8.28
C GLY A 179 -6.98 -22.08 -7.75
N TRP A 180 -6.16 -21.47 -8.62
CA TRP A 180 -5.04 -20.63 -8.21
C TRP A 180 -5.49 -19.31 -7.59
N PHE A 181 -6.66 -18.79 -8.01
CA PHE A 181 -7.19 -17.56 -7.41
C PHE A 181 -7.52 -17.76 -5.93
N ASN A 182 -8.04 -18.93 -5.53
CA ASN A 182 -8.27 -19.23 -4.12
C ASN A 182 -6.96 -19.29 -3.33
N VAL A 183 -5.89 -19.85 -3.92
CA VAL A 183 -4.56 -19.85 -3.30
C VAL A 183 -4.04 -18.42 -3.10
N PHE A 184 -4.14 -17.55 -4.11
CA PHE A 184 -3.74 -16.13 -3.98
C PHE A 184 -4.56 -15.37 -2.94
N HIS A 185 -5.87 -15.62 -2.85
CA HIS A 185 -6.73 -15.04 -1.81
C HIS A 185 -6.30 -15.47 -0.41
N VAL A 186 -6.05 -16.78 -0.20
CA VAL A 186 -5.59 -17.30 1.09
C VAL A 186 -4.22 -16.71 1.43
N LEU A 187 -3.26 -16.76 0.51
CA LEU A 187 -1.92 -16.23 0.71
C LEU A 187 -1.95 -14.74 1.07
N SER A 188 -2.73 -13.94 0.32
CA SER A 188 -2.86 -12.50 0.59
C SER A 188 -3.51 -12.25 1.96
N GLY A 189 -4.61 -12.95 2.27
CA GLY A 189 -5.30 -12.79 3.56
C GLY A 189 -4.44 -13.20 4.75
N VAL A 190 -3.73 -14.33 4.65
CA VAL A 190 -2.78 -14.81 5.67
C VAL A 190 -1.60 -13.87 5.81
N PHE A 191 -1.05 -13.37 4.70
CA PHE A 191 0.04 -12.39 4.73
C PHE A 191 -0.38 -11.09 5.42
N LEU A 192 -1.56 -10.56 5.11
CA LEU A 192 -2.10 -9.36 5.77
C LEU A 192 -2.25 -9.54 7.28
N ILE A 193 -2.82 -10.67 7.71
CA ILE A 193 -3.00 -10.99 9.14
C ILE A 193 -1.64 -11.22 9.82
N GLY A 194 -0.74 -11.97 9.20
CA GLY A 194 0.60 -12.20 9.72
C GLY A 194 1.38 -10.89 9.89
N PHE A 195 1.26 -9.99 8.92
CA PHE A 195 1.88 -8.68 8.99
C PHE A 195 1.23 -7.79 10.08
N ALA A 196 -0.09 -7.87 10.28
CA ALA A 196 -0.78 -7.22 11.40
C ALA A 196 -0.27 -7.69 12.77
N ILE A 197 -0.03 -9.00 12.94
CA ILE A 197 0.52 -9.56 14.18
C ILE A 197 1.92 -8.99 14.45
N VAL A 198 2.77 -8.89 13.42
CA VAL A 198 4.11 -8.31 13.55
C VAL A 198 4.05 -6.84 13.98
N LEU A 199 3.14 -6.05 13.40
CA LEU A 199 2.93 -4.66 13.78
C LEU A 199 2.44 -4.51 15.22
N PHE A 200 1.48 -5.35 15.63
CA PHE A 200 0.97 -5.35 17.00
C PHE A 200 2.06 -5.73 18.00
N ALA A 201 2.87 -6.76 17.71
CA ALA A 201 4.01 -7.12 18.53
C ALA A 201 5.02 -5.97 18.66
N LYS A 202 5.33 -5.27 17.55
CA LYS A 202 6.21 -4.09 17.56
C LYS A 202 5.63 -2.92 18.36
N SER A 203 4.31 -2.78 18.46
CA SER A 203 3.69 -1.70 19.25
C SER A 203 3.92 -1.86 20.77
N GLY A 204 4.05 -3.10 21.26
CA GLY A 204 4.30 -3.41 22.67
C GLY A 204 5.77 -3.36 23.10
N LEU A 205 6.70 -3.33 22.13
CA LEU A 205 8.13 -3.20 22.41
C LEU A 205 8.49 -1.72 22.62
N LYS A 206 8.96 -1.33 23.81
CA LYS A 206 9.71 -0.07 23.97
C LYS A 206 10.97 -0.20 23.11
N PRO A 207 11.26 0.74 22.19
CA PRO A 207 12.42 0.59 21.32
C PRO A 207 13.71 0.65 22.16
N PRO A 208 14.60 -0.34 22.08
CA PRO A 208 16.01 -0.10 22.31
C PRO A 208 16.51 0.61 21.04
N TYR A 209 16.67 1.93 21.10
CA TYR A 209 17.55 2.73 20.23
C TYR A 209 17.65 2.24 18.77
N TRP A 210 16.71 2.63 17.90
CA TRP A 210 16.99 2.56 16.46
C TRP A 210 17.89 3.75 16.10
N PRO A 211 19.08 3.53 15.51
CA PRO A 211 19.89 4.62 15.02
C PRO A 211 19.20 5.16 13.76
N PHE A 212 18.97 6.47 13.75
CA PHE A 212 18.75 7.21 12.51
C PHE A 212 19.96 7.02 11.59
#